data_AF-A0A0M2PIQ7-F1
#
_entry.id   AF-A0A0M2PIQ7-F1
#
_cell.length_a   1.000
_cell.length_b   1.000
_cell.length_c   1.000
_cell.angle_alpha   90.00
_cell.angle_beta   90.00
_cell.angle_gamma   90.00
#
_symmetry.space_group_name_H-M   'P 1'
#
loop_
_entity.id
_entity.type
_entity.pdbx_description
1 polymer ?
#
loop_
_entity_poly.entity_id
_entity_poly.type
_entity_poly.pdbx_seq_one_letter_code
_entity_poly.pdbx_strand_id
1 'polypeptide(L)' 'MYSDLERKIFRIYFNTSIHGKSPTLNELMRWTGRSEKDVRNTVISLMKKGLILRDKDNNLIANRIKVK' A
#
# COMPACT_ATOMS: atom_id res chain seq x y z
N MET A 1 -7.90 11.21 -9.58
CA MET A 1 -7.54 11.84 -8.29
C MET A 1 -7.49 10.76 -7.22
N TYR A 2 -6.44 10.71 -6.38
CA TYR A 2 -6.33 9.75 -5.28
C TYR A 2 -6.91 10.32 -3.99
N SER A 3 -7.52 9.49 -3.16
CA SER A 3 -7.95 9.91 -1.82
C SER A 3 -6.75 10.09 -0.89
N ASP A 4 -6.91 10.82 0.21
CA ASP A 4 -5.84 10.97 1.21
C ASP A 4 -5.46 9.63 1.84
N LEU A 5 -6.42 8.72 1.99
CA LEU A 5 -6.16 7.37 2.48
C LEU A 5 -5.35 6.56 1.47
N GLU A 6 -5.67 6.65 0.17
CA GLU A 6 -4.90 6.01 -0.90
C GLU A 6 -3.46 6.50 -0.92
N ARG A 7 -3.25 7.83 -0.86
CA ARG A 7 -1.91 8.43 -0.81
C ARG A 7 -1.13 7.96 0.42
N LYS A 8 -1.77 7.94 1.59
CA LYS A 8 -1.15 7.53 2.85
C LYS A 8 -0.76 6.05 2.83
N ILE A 9 -1.65 5.16 2.39
CA ILE A 9 -1.37 3.72 2.28
C ILE A 9 -0.28 3.45 1.25
N PHE A 10 -0.34 4.09 0.08
CA PHE A 10 0.72 3.97 -0.93
C PHE A 10 2.08 4.40 -0.37
N ARG A 11 2.15 5.54 0.34
CA ARG A 11 3.39 6.01 0.97
C ARG A 11 3.94 5.03 2.00
N ILE A 12 3.08 4.38 2.78
CA ILE A 12 3.49 3.33 3.73
C ILE A 12 4.16 2.18 2.97
N TYR A 13 3.48 1.61 1.97
CA TYR A 13 4.05 0.51 1.16
C TYR A 13 5.36 0.91 0.46
N PHE A 14 5.45 2.14 -0.03
CA PHE A 14 6.66 2.66 -0.65
C PHE A 14 7.82 2.68 0.36
N ASN A 15 7.59 3.28 1.53
CA ASN A 15 8.61 3.42 2.58
C ASN A 15 9.05 2.07 3.14
N THR A 16 8.12 1.15 3.45
CA THR A 16 8.49 -0.17 3.98
C THR A 16 9.23 -1.00 2.93
N SER A 17 8.86 -0.88 1.65
CA SER A 17 9.53 -1.62 0.57
C SER A 17 10.99 -1.22 0.40
N ILE A 18 11.38 0.01 0.73
CA ILE A 18 12.79 0.45 0.70
C ILE A 18 13.63 -0.39 1.68
N HIS A 19 13.02 -0.83 2.78
CA HIS A 19 13.65 -1.69 3.78
C HIS A 19 13.40 -3.19 3.54
N GLY A 20 12.88 -3.59 2.37
CA GLY A 20 12.55 -4.99 2.07
C GLY A 20 11.39 -5.53 2.90
N LYS A 21 10.52 -4.66 3.43
CA LYS A 21 9.38 -5.04 4.27
C LYS A 21 8.04 -4.71 3.60
N SER A 22 7.03 -5.54 3.86
CA SER A 22 5.63 -5.23 3.58
C SER A 22 4.92 -4.88 4.89
N PRO A 23 4.07 -3.84 4.94
CA PRO A 23 3.29 -3.55 6.13
C PRO A 23 2.25 -4.65 6.35
N THR A 24 1.97 -4.95 7.60
CA THR A 24 0.85 -5.81 8.00
C THR A 24 -0.46 -5.02 8.02
N LEU A 25 -1.60 -5.73 8.01
CA LEU A 25 -2.92 -5.11 8.12
C LEU A 25 -3.07 -4.31 9.42
N ASN A 26 -2.58 -4.85 10.54
CA ASN A 26 -2.61 -4.19 11.85
C ASN A 26 -1.77 -2.89 11.86
N GLU A 27 -0.59 -2.90 11.24
CA GLU A 27 0.23 -1.69 11.09
C GLU A 27 -0.48 -0.64 10.22
N LEU A 28 -1.08 -1.05 9.09
CA LEU A 28 -1.85 -0.15 8.25
C LEU A 28 -3.00 0.49 9.03
N MET A 29 -3.77 -0.29 9.79
CA MET A 29 -4.85 0.24 10.64
C MET A 29 -4.31 1.22 11.69
N ARG A 30 -3.25 0.85 12.41
CA ARG A 30 -2.62 1.69 13.44
C ARG A 30 -2.08 3.00 12.86
N TRP A 31 -1.39 2.97 11.72
CA TRP A 31 -0.78 4.16 11.12
C TRP A 31 -1.78 5.04 10.38
N THR A 32 -2.85 4.46 9.83
CA THR A 32 -3.90 5.22 9.12
C THR A 32 -4.98 5.74 10.07
N GLY A 33 -5.19 5.09 11.22
CA GLY A 33 -6.30 5.38 12.13
C GLY A 33 -7.65 4.96 11.54
N ARG A 34 -7.67 3.98 10.63
CA ARG A 34 -8.87 3.55 9.89
C ARG A 34 -9.27 2.12 10.22
N SER A 35 -10.54 1.82 9.95
CA SER A 35 -11.09 0.49 10.12
C SER A 35 -10.42 -0.51 9.18
N GLU A 36 -10.46 -1.79 9.56
CA GLU A 36 -9.97 -2.87 8.71
C GLU A 36 -10.62 -2.86 7.32
N LYS A 37 -11.94 -2.62 7.27
CA LYS A 37 -12.72 -2.54 6.03
C LYS A 37 -12.20 -1.43 5.11
N ASP A 38 -11.97 -0.24 5.65
CA ASP A 38 -11.47 0.90 4.87
C ASP A 38 -10.07 0.65 4.33
N VAL A 39 -9.19 0.08 5.17
CA VAL A 39 -7.82 -0.27 4.77
C VAL A 39 -7.85 -1.33 3.66
N ARG A 40 -8.58 -2.44 3.83
CA ARG A 40 -8.68 -3.51 2.83
C ARG A 40 -9.24 -2.97 1.50
N ASN A 41 -10.33 -2.21 1.54
CA ASN A 41 -10.93 -1.62 0.33
C ASN A 41 -9.94 -0.69 -0.38
N THR A 42 -9.18 0.10 0.38
CA THR A 42 -8.19 1.01 -0.20
C THR A 42 -7.02 0.26 -0.82
N VAL A 43 -6.51 -0.79 -0.17
CA VAL A 43 -5.46 -1.65 -0.73
C VAL A 43 -5.94 -2.30 -2.02
N ILE A 44 -7.16 -2.83 -2.06
CA ILE A 44 -7.77 -3.40 -3.28
C ILE A 44 -7.88 -2.34 -4.38
N SER A 45 -8.29 -1.11 -4.06
CA SER A 45 -8.33 0.01 -5.01
C SER A 45 -6.94 0.30 -5.59
N LEU A 46 -5.90 0.37 -4.75
CA LEU A 46 -4.52 0.60 -5.18
C LEU A 46 -3.98 -0.54 -6.05
N MET A 47 -4.34 -1.80 -5.76
CA MET A 47 -4.00 -2.95 -6.59
C MET A 47 -4.67 -2.88 -7.96
N LYS A 48 -5.97 -2.57 -8.01
CA LYS A 48 -6.71 -2.38 -9.28
C LYS A 48 -6.13 -1.24 -10.13
N LYS A 49 -5.55 -0.22 -9.49
CA LYS A 49 -4.87 0.90 -10.14
C LYS A 49 -3.40 0.60 -10.52
N GLY A 50 -2.90 -0.60 -10.24
CA GLY A 50 -1.52 -0.99 -10.53
C GLY A 50 -0.46 -0.26 -9.70
N LEU A 51 -0.84 0.38 -8.60
CA LEU A 51 0.07 1.09 -7.69
C LEU A 51 0.65 0.18 -6.60
N ILE A 52 -0.05 -0.89 -6.27
CA ILE A 52 0.45 -1.96 -5.39
C ILE A 52 0.41 -3.25 -6.21
N LEU A 53 1.52 -3.98 -6.17
CA LEU A 53 1.68 -5.25 -6.89
C LEU A 53 2.12 -6.34 -5.93
N ARG A 54 1.99 -7.59 -6.36
CA ARG A 54 2.59 -8.73 -5.67
C ARG A 54 4.03 -8.92 -6.18
N ASP A 55 4.97 -9.08 -5.27
CA ASP A 55 6.32 -9.53 -5.61
C ASP A 55 6.37 -11.06 -5.80
N LYS A 56 7.57 -11.59 -6.05
CA LYS A 56 7.78 -13.03 -6.27
C LYS A 56 7.47 -13.88 -5.03
N ASP A 57 7.57 -13.28 -3.85
CA ASP A 57 7.31 -13.91 -2.55
C ASP A 57 5.87 -13.67 -2.09
N ASN A 58 5.01 -13.20 -3.01
CA ASN A 58 3.59 -12.92 -2.79
C ASN A 58 3.30 -11.78 -1.79
N ASN A 59 4.31 -10.96 -1.45
CA ASN A 59 4.15 -9.77 -0.64
C ASN A 59 3.60 -8.61 -1.46
N LEU A 60 2.88 -7.71 -0.80
CA LEU A 60 2.39 -6.48 -1.43
C LEU A 60 3.47 -5.40 -1.37
N ILE A 61 3.86 -4.88 -2.52
CA ILE A 61 4.87 -3.82 -2.65
C ILE A 61 4.34 -2.65 -3.48
N ALA A 62 4.83 -1.44 -3.21
CA ALA A 62 4.53 -0.29 -4.04
C ALA A 62 5.17 -0.46 -5.43
N ASN A 63 4.39 -0.22 -6.49
CA ASN A 63 4.90 -0.16 -7.85
C ASN A 63 5.77 1.09 -8.00
N ARG A 64 7.10 0.87 -8.05
CA ARG A 64 8.07 1.93 -8.31
C ARG A 64 8.09 2.21 -9.81
N ILE A 65 7.12 2.98 -10.29
CA ILE A 65 7.17 3.51 -11.65
C ILE A 65 8.44 4.38 -11.73
N LYS A 66 9.47 3.88 -12.42
CA LYS A 66 10.61 4.71 -12.80
C LYS A 66 10.09 5.72 -13.81
N VAL A 67 10.00 6.98 -13.40
CA VAL A 67 9.89 8.08 -14.36
C VAL A 67 11.19 8.04 -15.16
N LYS A 68 11.09 7.79 -16.47
CA LYS A 68 12.21 7.92 -17.41
C LYS A 68 12.59 9.38 -17.56
#